data_AF-A0ABD2V6X0-F1
#
_entry.id   AF-A0ABD2V6X0-F1
#
_cell.length_a   1.000
_cell.length_b   1.000
_cell.length_c   1.000
_cell.angle_alpha   90.00
_cell.angle_beta   90.00
_cell.angle_gamma   90.00
#
_symmetry.space_group_name_H-M   'P 1'
#
loop_
_entity.id
_entity.type
_entity.pdbx_description
1 polymer ?
#
loop_
_entity_poly.entity_id
_entity_poly.type
_entity_poly.pdbx_seq_one_letter_code
_entity_poly.pdbx_strand_id
1 'polypeptide(L)'
;MSKSLPYSMKDVHYDNAKFRQRSVSQVISQVLLTSNGKRDYLKCSTGKLLVLLMLGGLAYLVLTNKSAVHPVSDGIAKNDGSKEGENLMTHGSGKFRRFWRKPPRLPPRLSPDEIISRNRSIQESMKREEPEWVARQQKVKDAFIHAWSGYKAHAMGYDELMPLSHRGVNGLGGLGATIIDALDTAMIMGADEVVHEAGSWIEKHLPERIEGKGQVNLFETTIRLLGGLLSAYHLSGGSQGRIPEQKGPNPSIYLENAKNLADRLLTAFTASPSDIPYSDVVLRDKSAHPAPDGLSSTAEVATVQLEFNYLSYLTGDPKYSIEAMKVLQHIKTLPKVEGLVPIYISPQSGQFSGDNIRLGSRGDSYYEYLIKVWLQQKGTNFSYLYDMYVEAIKGGFSPKMDHLVCFLPGTLALGATKGLTKERAMRENLLTFEDMENLKLAEDLAKTCVEIYSVTSTGLAPEIAYFNIEGNSEGGPGGGNKSSKYLNDIIIKPADRHNLLRPETVESLFYLYRITGDSKYREWGWQIFEAFEKYTKIDSGGYTSLDDVTVIPPQRRDKMETFFLGETLKYIYLLFGNSTTIPLDEYVFNTEAHPIPIISRSV
;
A
#
# COMPACT_ATOMS: atom_id res chain seq x y z
N MET A 1 13.35 11.90 -25.02
CA MET A 1 14.33 11.33 -24.07
C MET A 1 13.68 11.35 -22.70
N SER A 2 13.46 10.19 -22.09
CA SER A 2 12.98 10.13 -20.70
C SER A 2 14.10 10.62 -19.77
N LYS A 3 13.72 11.39 -18.73
CA LYS A 3 14.62 11.73 -17.63
C LYS A 3 14.26 10.82 -16.46
N SER A 4 15.05 9.77 -16.24
CA SER A 4 14.98 8.99 -15.01
C SER A 4 15.25 9.90 -13.80
N LEU A 5 14.37 9.85 -12.81
CA LEU A 5 14.51 10.63 -11.57
C LEU A 5 15.68 10.09 -10.72
N PRO A 6 16.51 10.96 -10.10
CA PRO A 6 17.66 10.52 -9.32
C PRO A 6 17.25 9.91 -7.97
N TYR A 7 17.74 8.70 -7.68
CA TYR A 7 17.41 7.94 -6.47
C TYR A 7 18.19 8.39 -5.22
N SER A 8 17.49 8.48 -4.08
CA SER A 8 18.09 8.70 -2.75
C SER A 8 18.26 7.38 -2.00
N MET A 9 19.51 6.96 -1.74
CA MET A 9 19.84 5.79 -0.93
C MET A 9 19.64 6.00 0.60
N LYS A 10 19.19 7.17 1.05
CA LYS A 10 19.16 7.52 2.49
C LYS A 10 17.92 7.03 3.23
N ASP A 11 16.83 6.76 2.51
CA ASP A 11 15.50 6.53 3.09
C ASP A 11 15.12 5.04 3.17
N VAL A 12 16.12 4.15 3.34
CA VAL A 12 15.99 2.68 3.47
C VAL A 12 15.49 2.26 4.87
N HIS A 13 15.37 3.21 5.81
CA HIS A 13 14.84 2.98 7.15
C HIS A 13 13.61 3.84 7.44
N TYR A 14 12.50 3.54 6.77
CA TYR A 14 11.16 3.78 7.34
C TYR A 14 10.77 2.59 8.23
N ASP A 15 11.56 2.37 9.28
CA ASP A 15 11.10 1.65 10.48
C ASP A 15 10.29 2.68 11.28
N ASN A 16 9.18 2.27 11.90
CA ASN A 16 8.36 3.13 12.77
C ASN A 16 9.17 3.68 13.97
N ALA A 17 10.43 3.25 14.13
CA ALA A 17 11.51 3.92 14.85
C ALA A 17 11.64 5.45 14.74
N LYS A 18 11.04 6.15 13.76
CA LYS A 18 10.97 7.64 13.81
C LYS A 18 10.30 8.13 15.10
N PHE A 19 9.45 7.31 15.72
CA PHE A 19 8.67 7.63 16.93
C PHE A 19 9.29 7.15 18.26
N ARG A 20 10.47 6.52 18.27
CA ARG A 20 11.13 6.08 19.52
C ARG A 20 11.74 7.26 20.28
N GLN A 21 11.39 7.44 21.57
CA GLN A 21 12.14 8.32 22.47
C GLN A 21 13.61 7.87 22.55
N ARG A 22 14.52 8.69 22.02
CA ARG A 22 15.97 8.44 22.11
C ARG A 22 16.46 8.74 23.52
N SER A 23 17.29 7.87 24.11
CA SER A 23 17.90 8.19 25.39
C SER A 23 18.89 9.35 25.24
N VAL A 24 18.99 10.22 26.25
CA VAL A 24 19.93 11.35 26.26
C VAL A 24 21.37 10.88 26.03
N SER A 25 21.73 9.69 26.53
CA SER A 25 23.03 9.04 26.30
C SER A 25 23.29 8.69 24.82
N GLN A 26 22.29 8.24 24.06
CA GLN A 26 22.41 7.98 22.64
C GLN A 26 22.52 9.27 21.81
N VAL A 27 21.80 10.33 22.21
CA VAL A 27 21.95 11.66 21.60
C VAL A 27 23.38 12.18 21.79
N ILE A 28 23.94 12.07 23.00
CA ILE A 28 25.32 12.47 23.30
C ILE A 28 26.34 11.67 22.50
N SER A 29 26.19 10.34 22.38
CA SER A 29 27.12 9.53 21.59
C SER A 29 27.07 9.87 20.09
N GLN A 30 25.89 10.15 19.55
CA GLN A 30 25.72 10.55 18.15
C GLN A 30 26.29 11.95 17.88
N VAL A 31 26.09 12.92 18.78
CA VAL A 31 26.71 14.26 18.71
C VAL A 31 28.24 14.16 18.76
N LEU A 32 28.80 13.36 19.68
CA LEU A 32 30.24 13.15 19.78
C LEU A 32 30.83 12.50 18.51
N LEU A 33 30.14 11.53 17.90
CA LEU A 33 30.55 10.92 16.63
C LEU A 33 30.48 11.89 15.44
N THR A 34 29.59 12.90 15.47
CA THR A 34 29.56 13.97 14.45
C THR A 34 30.52 15.13 14.73
N SER A 35 31.05 15.25 15.95
CA SER A 35 31.83 16.39 16.40
C SER A 35 33.34 16.10 16.39
N ASN A 36 33.97 16.13 15.21
CA ASN A 36 35.43 16.14 15.15
C ASN A 36 36.01 17.06 14.06
N GLY A 37 36.66 18.13 14.52
CA GLY A 37 37.72 18.86 13.81
C GLY A 37 37.41 19.47 12.44
N LYS A 38 37.00 20.75 12.42
CA LYS A 38 37.29 21.61 11.26
C LYS A 38 38.81 21.65 11.03
N ARG A 39 39.25 21.46 9.78
CA ARG A 39 40.54 21.93 9.28
C ARG A 39 40.28 22.85 8.10
N ASP A 40 40.57 24.14 8.28
CA ASP A 40 40.40 25.13 7.23
C ASP A 40 41.45 24.93 6.12
N TYR A 41 40.98 24.85 4.87
CA TYR A 41 41.78 25.17 3.68
C TYR A 41 40.94 25.97 2.68
N LEU A 42 41.64 26.77 1.87
CA LEU A 42 41.08 27.96 1.24
C LEU A 42 40.02 27.69 0.17
N LYS A 43 39.07 28.62 0.05
CA LYS A 43 38.15 28.75 -1.08
C LYS A 43 38.93 28.74 -2.41
N CYS A 44 38.58 27.83 -3.32
CA CYS A 44 38.91 27.95 -4.74
C CYS A 44 37.63 27.80 -5.57
N SER A 45 37.36 28.76 -6.45
CA SER A 45 36.12 28.78 -7.25
C SER A 45 36.19 27.74 -8.38
N THR A 46 35.12 26.95 -8.52
CA THR A 46 34.92 25.96 -9.59
C THR A 46 35.04 26.54 -11.00
N GLY A 47 34.85 27.85 -11.17
CA GLY A 47 35.06 28.55 -12.45
C GLY A 47 36.47 28.40 -13.04
N LYS A 48 37.51 28.16 -12.24
CA LYS A 48 38.88 27.96 -12.75
C LYS A 48 39.15 26.55 -13.28
N LEU A 49 38.43 25.52 -12.80
CA LEU A 49 38.60 24.15 -13.26
C LEU A 49 38.00 23.94 -14.66
N LEU A 50 36.85 24.57 -14.92
CA LEU A 50 36.18 24.54 -16.23
C LEU A 50 37.03 25.17 -17.33
N VAL A 51 37.72 26.27 -17.05
CA VAL A 51 38.64 26.93 -18.02
C VAL A 51 39.82 26.01 -18.38
N LEU A 52 40.39 25.30 -17.41
CA LEU A 52 41.49 24.34 -17.66
C LEU A 52 41.04 23.14 -18.50
N LEU A 53 39.85 22.60 -18.24
CA LEU A 53 39.28 21.49 -19.03
C LEU A 53 38.95 21.90 -20.47
N MET A 54 38.42 23.12 -20.68
CA MET A 54 38.15 23.68 -22.01
C MET A 54 39.45 23.85 -22.83
N LEU A 55 40.53 24.31 -22.21
CA LEU A 55 41.84 24.45 -22.86
C LEU A 55 42.48 23.10 -23.20
N GLY A 56 42.32 22.08 -22.34
CA GLY A 56 42.77 20.71 -22.61
C GLY A 56 42.02 20.06 -23.78
N GLY A 57 40.70 20.29 -23.87
CA GLY A 57 39.86 19.73 -24.94
C GLY A 57 40.23 20.22 -26.34
N LEU A 58 40.52 21.52 -26.51
CA LEU A 58 40.97 22.06 -27.79
C LEU A 58 42.33 21.48 -28.23
N ALA A 59 43.27 21.27 -27.31
CA ALA A 59 44.61 20.77 -27.63
C ALA A 59 44.58 19.35 -28.23
N TYR A 60 43.65 18.49 -27.79
CA TYR A 60 43.50 17.12 -28.30
C TYR A 60 42.94 17.08 -29.74
N LEU A 61 41.96 17.94 -30.05
CA LEU A 61 41.36 18.05 -31.38
C LEU A 61 42.32 18.58 -32.46
N VAL A 62 43.32 19.36 -32.07
CA VAL A 62 44.37 19.89 -32.97
C VAL A 62 45.39 18.83 -33.38
N LEU A 63 45.54 17.73 -32.62
CA LEU A 63 46.58 16.72 -32.84
C LEU A 63 46.15 15.50 -33.68
N THR A 64 44.86 15.30 -33.93
CA THR A 64 44.33 14.07 -34.54
C THR A 64 43.72 14.24 -35.94
N ASN A 65 43.75 15.45 -36.52
CA ASN A 65 43.28 15.69 -37.89
C ASN A 65 44.27 16.53 -38.73
N LYS A 66 44.84 15.90 -39.76
CA LYS A 66 45.32 16.55 -40.99
C LYS A 66 44.60 15.82 -42.14
N SER A 67 43.70 16.49 -42.86
CA SER A 67 43.97 17.29 -44.09
C SER A 67 44.32 16.40 -45.29
N ALA A 68 43.77 16.56 -46.50
CA ALA A 68 42.71 17.43 -47.06
C ALA A 68 42.18 16.73 -48.37
N VAL A 69 41.49 17.28 -49.39
CA VAL A 69 41.20 18.64 -49.91
C VAL A 69 39.78 18.65 -50.56
N HIS A 70 39.25 19.84 -50.85
CA HIS A 70 38.02 20.13 -51.61
C HIS A 70 38.30 20.29 -53.15
N PRO A 71 37.45 20.91 -54.00
CA PRO A 71 36.15 20.41 -54.49
C PRO A 71 35.87 20.67 -56.03
N VAL A 72 34.66 20.33 -56.52
CA VAL A 72 33.91 21.04 -57.62
C VAL A 72 34.49 20.91 -59.06
N SER A 73 33.73 20.91 -60.17
CA SER A 73 32.29 21.19 -60.43
C SER A 73 31.67 20.29 -61.53
N ASP A 74 30.33 20.38 -61.63
CA ASP A 74 29.43 20.25 -62.81
C ASP A 74 29.69 19.28 -63.98
N GLY A 75 28.60 18.63 -64.42
CA GLY A 75 28.55 17.91 -65.71
C GLY A 75 27.17 17.32 -66.04
N ILE A 76 26.33 18.06 -66.77
CA ILE A 76 25.05 17.54 -67.30
C ILE A 76 25.28 16.95 -68.70
N ALA A 77 25.07 15.65 -68.89
CA ALA A 77 24.76 15.06 -70.21
C ALA A 77 24.09 13.67 -70.09
N LYS A 78 23.39 13.27 -71.15
CA LYS A 78 22.67 11.98 -71.28
C LYS A 78 23.47 10.95 -72.11
N ASN A 79 22.89 9.76 -72.20
CA ASN A 79 22.87 8.83 -73.34
C ASN A 79 24.00 7.79 -73.53
N ASP A 80 23.61 6.53 -73.27
CA ASP A 80 23.42 5.48 -74.30
C ASP A 80 24.64 4.65 -74.81
N GLY A 81 24.35 3.45 -75.32
CA GLY A 81 25.33 2.41 -75.70
C GLY A 81 25.66 1.46 -74.52
N SER A 82 25.05 0.29 -74.31
CA SER A 82 24.69 -0.84 -75.20
C SER A 82 25.88 -1.71 -75.65
N LYS A 83 26.09 -2.87 -75.01
CA LYS A 83 26.13 -4.20 -75.65
C LYS A 83 26.42 -5.36 -74.67
N GLU A 84 25.68 -6.45 -74.89
CA GLU A 84 26.08 -7.89 -74.90
C GLU A 84 27.24 -8.36 -73.99
N GLY A 85 27.11 -9.38 -73.11
CA GLY A 85 25.93 -10.15 -72.66
C GLY A 85 25.97 -11.66 -72.99
N GLU A 86 25.66 -12.51 -72.01
CA GLU A 86 25.29 -13.93 -72.21
C GLU A 86 24.00 -14.28 -71.44
N ASN A 87 23.34 -15.36 -71.86
CA ASN A 87 21.98 -15.77 -71.46
C ASN A 87 22.01 -16.66 -70.19
N LEU A 88 20.92 -16.91 -69.43
CA LEU A 88 19.58 -17.37 -69.82
C LEU A 88 18.61 -17.05 -68.65
N MET A 89 17.53 -16.26 -68.80
CA MET A 89 16.16 -16.66 -69.22
C MET A 89 15.58 -17.88 -68.45
N THR A 90 14.34 -17.94 -67.94
CA THR A 90 13.26 -17.02 -67.49
C THR A 90 12.21 -17.93 -66.78
N HIS A 91 11.17 -17.57 -66.01
CA HIS A 91 10.49 -16.34 -65.53
C HIS A 91 9.88 -16.69 -64.13
N GLY A 92 9.06 -15.90 -63.39
CA GLY A 92 8.38 -14.62 -63.62
C GLY A 92 6.87 -14.69 -63.31
N SER A 93 6.42 -14.21 -62.14
CA SER A 93 5.07 -13.61 -61.86
C SER A 93 4.81 -13.48 -60.35
N GLY A 94 4.26 -12.35 -59.91
CA GLY A 94 3.94 -12.09 -58.50
C GLY A 94 2.52 -12.51 -58.11
N LYS A 95 2.28 -12.80 -56.83
CA LYS A 95 0.93 -13.00 -56.26
C LYS A 95 0.77 -12.29 -54.91
N PHE A 96 0.04 -11.17 -54.91
CA PHE A 96 -0.66 -10.71 -53.72
C PHE A 96 -1.62 -11.82 -53.23
N ARG A 97 -1.55 -12.20 -51.95
CA ARG A 97 -2.56 -13.04 -51.30
C ARG A 97 -3.02 -12.41 -49.98
N ARG A 98 -4.21 -11.80 -50.00
CA ARG A 98 -4.97 -11.47 -48.79
C ARG A 98 -5.29 -12.77 -48.03
N PHE A 99 -4.81 -12.89 -46.79
CA PHE A 99 -5.30 -13.92 -45.87
C PHE A 99 -6.55 -13.42 -45.14
N TRP A 100 -7.72 -13.85 -45.60
CA TRP A 100 -8.96 -13.70 -44.83
C TRP A 100 -8.95 -14.69 -43.66
N ARG A 101 -8.88 -14.18 -42.42
CA ARG A 101 -9.22 -14.99 -41.23
C ARG A 101 -10.74 -15.19 -41.21
N LYS A 102 -11.20 -16.43 -40.97
CA LYS A 102 -12.64 -16.69 -40.72
C LYS A 102 -13.04 -16.07 -39.37
N PRO A 103 -14.24 -15.50 -39.23
CA PRO A 103 -14.75 -15.06 -37.93
C PRO A 103 -14.95 -16.27 -37.00
N PRO A 104 -14.85 -16.08 -35.66
CA PRO A 104 -15.11 -17.14 -34.71
C PRO A 104 -16.57 -17.61 -34.78
N ARG A 105 -16.81 -18.91 -34.55
CA ARG A 105 -18.17 -19.43 -34.35
C ARG A 105 -18.63 -19.05 -32.95
N LEU A 106 -19.81 -18.45 -32.85
CA LEU A 106 -20.49 -18.26 -31.57
C LEU A 106 -20.84 -19.62 -30.95
N PRO A 107 -20.80 -19.76 -29.61
CA PRO A 107 -21.33 -20.95 -28.93
C PRO A 107 -22.85 -21.07 -29.16
N PRO A 108 -23.44 -22.26 -29.04
CA PRO A 108 -24.89 -22.44 -29.13
C PRO A 108 -25.60 -21.60 -28.07
N ARG A 109 -26.73 -20.97 -28.45
CA ARG A 109 -27.62 -20.32 -27.50
C ARG A 109 -28.32 -21.40 -26.67
N LEU A 110 -28.07 -21.40 -25.37
CA LEU A 110 -28.87 -22.14 -24.39
C LEU A 110 -30.30 -21.59 -24.40
N SER A 111 -31.28 -22.46 -24.14
CA SER A 111 -32.67 -22.08 -23.94
C SER A 111 -32.84 -21.27 -22.63
N PRO A 112 -33.92 -20.48 -22.49
CA PRO A 112 -34.20 -19.77 -21.25
C PRO A 112 -34.26 -20.68 -20.01
N ASP A 113 -34.79 -21.91 -20.16
CA ASP A 113 -34.94 -22.87 -19.07
C ASP A 113 -33.62 -23.53 -18.66
N GLU A 114 -32.70 -23.74 -19.61
CA GLU A 114 -31.31 -24.12 -19.31
C GLU A 114 -30.56 -22.98 -18.60
N ILE A 115 -30.80 -21.73 -18.98
CA ILE A 115 -30.21 -20.57 -18.30
C ILE A 115 -30.77 -20.44 -16.88
N ILE A 116 -32.08 -20.62 -16.67
CA ILE A 116 -32.72 -20.54 -15.35
C ILE A 116 -32.27 -21.69 -14.44
N SER A 117 -32.24 -22.93 -14.93
CA SER A 117 -31.81 -24.09 -14.14
C SER A 117 -30.33 -24.02 -13.78
N ARG A 118 -29.46 -23.61 -14.72
CA ARG A 118 -28.02 -23.43 -14.48
C ARG A 118 -27.74 -22.23 -13.58
N ASN A 119 -28.47 -21.12 -13.70
CA ASN A 119 -28.36 -20.00 -12.76
C ASN A 119 -28.81 -20.41 -11.35
N ARG A 120 -29.86 -21.24 -11.23
CA ARG A 120 -30.29 -21.76 -9.92
C ARG A 120 -29.24 -22.69 -9.32
N SER A 121 -28.68 -23.63 -10.09
CA SER A 121 -27.61 -24.51 -9.59
C SER A 121 -26.33 -23.74 -9.24
N ILE A 122 -26.01 -22.65 -9.96
CA ILE A 122 -24.90 -21.75 -9.62
C ILE A 122 -25.20 -20.96 -8.34
N GLN A 123 -26.42 -20.44 -8.16
CA GLN A 123 -26.83 -19.80 -6.91
C GLN A 123 -26.86 -20.77 -5.71
N GLU A 124 -27.11 -22.06 -5.94
CA GLU A 124 -27.06 -23.09 -4.91
C GLU A 124 -25.63 -23.56 -4.62
N SER A 125 -24.73 -23.65 -5.63
CA SER A 125 -23.31 -23.94 -5.41
C SER A 125 -22.57 -22.77 -4.75
N MET A 126 -22.90 -21.52 -5.09
CA MET A 126 -22.38 -20.32 -4.41
C MET A 126 -22.89 -20.15 -2.97
N LYS A 127 -23.88 -20.96 -2.53
CA LYS A 127 -24.45 -20.91 -1.17
C LYS A 127 -23.89 -21.95 -0.19
N ARG A 128 -22.90 -22.74 -0.59
CA ARG A 128 -22.13 -23.60 0.32
C ARG A 128 -20.65 -23.36 0.07
N GLU A 129 -20.00 -22.69 1.02
CA GLU A 129 -18.53 -22.67 1.06
C GLU A 129 -18.02 -24.10 1.14
N GLU A 130 -16.98 -24.40 0.35
CA GLU A 130 -16.38 -25.74 0.33
C GLU A 130 -15.80 -26.01 1.73
N PRO A 131 -16.00 -27.21 2.33
CA PRO A 131 -15.63 -27.46 3.72
C PRO A 131 -14.15 -27.18 4.07
N GLU A 132 -13.29 -27.26 3.05
CA GLU A 132 -11.88 -26.90 3.15
C GLU A 132 -11.66 -25.40 3.45
N TRP A 133 -12.40 -24.48 2.82
CA TRP A 133 -12.25 -23.06 3.09
C TRP A 133 -12.73 -22.67 4.48
N VAL A 134 -13.81 -23.30 4.96
CA VAL A 134 -14.28 -23.14 6.34
C VAL A 134 -13.23 -23.65 7.33
N ALA A 135 -12.58 -24.78 7.07
CA ALA A 135 -11.51 -25.32 7.91
C ALA A 135 -10.23 -24.47 7.86
N ARG A 136 -9.84 -23.95 6.68
CA ARG A 136 -8.72 -23.00 6.52
C ARG A 136 -9.03 -21.68 7.24
N GLN A 137 -10.26 -21.17 7.15
CA GLN A 137 -10.72 -19.97 7.86
C GLN A 137 -10.67 -20.15 9.38
N GLN A 138 -11.13 -21.27 9.92
CA GLN A 138 -11.09 -21.53 11.36
C GLN A 138 -9.65 -21.50 11.90
N LYS A 139 -8.68 -22.08 11.18
CA LYS A 139 -7.25 -22.01 11.58
C LYS A 139 -6.72 -20.58 11.68
N VAL A 140 -7.22 -19.65 10.86
CA VAL A 140 -6.84 -18.22 10.93
C VAL A 140 -7.42 -17.57 12.19
N LYS A 141 -8.65 -17.95 12.59
CA LYS A 141 -9.23 -17.54 13.87
C LYS A 141 -8.47 -18.14 15.06
N ASP A 142 -8.04 -19.40 14.97
CA ASP A 142 -7.21 -20.04 16.00
C ASP A 142 -5.85 -19.34 16.15
N ALA A 143 -5.23 -18.94 15.03
CA ALA A 143 -4.01 -18.13 15.00
C ALA A 143 -4.21 -16.73 15.60
N PHE A 144 -5.34 -16.07 15.30
CA PHE A 144 -5.70 -14.79 15.91
C PHE A 144 -5.88 -14.90 17.43
N ILE A 145 -6.52 -15.96 17.91
CA ILE A 145 -6.69 -16.22 19.36
C ILE A 145 -5.33 -16.49 20.02
N HIS A 146 -4.43 -17.25 19.38
CA HIS A 146 -3.05 -17.49 19.85
C HIS A 146 -2.19 -16.21 19.87
N ALA A 147 -2.40 -15.31 18.92
CA ALA A 147 -1.77 -14.00 18.89
C ALA A 147 -2.29 -13.10 20.03
N TRP A 148 -3.63 -13.04 20.19
CA TRP A 148 -4.27 -12.28 21.28
C TRP A 148 -3.87 -12.80 22.66
N SER A 149 -3.81 -14.12 22.88
CA SER A 149 -3.45 -14.67 24.20
C SER A 149 -2.04 -14.27 24.64
N GLY A 150 -1.08 -14.23 23.71
CA GLY A 150 0.26 -13.70 23.97
C GLY A 150 0.27 -12.20 24.29
N TYR A 151 -0.49 -11.40 23.52
CA TYR A 151 -0.63 -9.96 23.80
C TYR A 151 -1.28 -9.71 25.16
N LYS A 152 -2.40 -10.37 25.46
CA LYS A 152 -3.13 -10.31 26.72
C LYS A 152 -2.27 -10.66 27.94
N ALA A 153 -1.44 -11.71 27.82
CA ALA A 153 -0.59 -12.18 28.92
C ALA A 153 0.58 -11.25 29.25
N HIS A 154 1.12 -10.53 28.26
CA HIS A 154 2.43 -9.86 28.37
C HIS A 154 2.44 -8.37 28.01
N ALA A 155 1.41 -7.87 27.34
CA ALA A 155 1.36 -6.54 26.73
C ALA A 155 0.00 -5.82 26.84
N MET A 156 -0.99 -6.36 27.57
CA MET A 156 -2.33 -5.76 27.66
C MET A 156 -2.30 -4.29 28.12
N GLY A 157 -2.72 -3.39 27.23
CA GLY A 157 -2.72 -1.94 27.45
C GLY A 157 -1.39 -1.25 27.11
N TYR A 158 -0.45 -1.94 26.48
CA TYR A 158 0.64 -1.37 25.69
C TYR A 158 0.24 -1.38 24.20
N ASP A 159 0.94 -0.63 23.35
CA ASP A 159 0.62 -0.61 21.92
C ASP A 159 0.93 -1.94 21.22
N GLU A 160 2.09 -2.53 21.52
CA GLU A 160 2.70 -3.64 20.77
C GLU A 160 3.24 -4.73 21.72
N LEU A 161 3.32 -5.97 21.25
CA LEU A 161 3.91 -7.11 21.98
C LEU A 161 5.35 -7.38 21.52
N MET A 162 6.25 -7.65 22.45
CA MET A 162 7.55 -8.30 22.22
C MET A 162 7.46 -9.75 22.72
N PRO A 163 7.20 -10.74 21.82
CA PRO A 163 6.77 -12.08 22.21
C PRO A 163 7.91 -13.02 22.64
N LEU A 164 9.18 -12.69 22.36
CA LEU A 164 10.34 -13.43 22.85
C LEU A 164 10.82 -12.91 24.20
N SER A 165 10.66 -11.60 24.47
CA SER A 165 10.99 -10.98 25.77
C SER A 165 9.79 -10.76 26.70
N HIS A 166 8.62 -11.32 26.35
CA HIS A 166 7.40 -11.38 27.18
C HIS A 166 6.99 -10.04 27.82
N ARG A 167 6.97 -8.97 27.01
CA ARG A 167 6.65 -7.61 27.46
C ARG A 167 5.93 -6.76 26.41
N GLY A 168 5.14 -5.79 26.88
CA GLY A 168 4.58 -4.74 26.05
C GLY A 168 5.53 -3.56 25.82
N VAL A 169 5.38 -2.88 24.68
CA VAL A 169 6.04 -1.61 24.36
C VAL A 169 5.06 -0.61 23.72
N ASN A 170 5.43 0.68 23.76
CA ASN A 170 4.58 1.79 23.32
C ASN A 170 5.25 2.57 22.19
N GLY A 171 5.33 1.99 20.99
CA GLY A 171 5.85 2.65 19.79
C GLY A 171 4.85 3.60 19.10
N LEU A 172 3.55 3.48 19.40
CA LEU A 172 2.45 4.13 18.69
C LEU A 172 1.68 5.10 19.60
N GLY A 173 2.43 5.89 20.39
CA GLY A 173 1.87 6.89 21.29
C GLY A 173 1.39 6.37 22.63
N GLY A 174 1.40 5.06 22.90
CA GLY A 174 1.05 4.44 24.18
C GLY A 174 -0.42 4.60 24.57
N LEU A 175 -1.31 4.38 23.60
CA LEU A 175 -2.77 4.42 23.77
C LEU A 175 -3.40 3.02 23.74
N GLY A 176 -2.62 1.96 23.47
CA GLY A 176 -3.07 0.57 23.46
C GLY A 176 -3.45 0.08 22.07
N ALA A 177 -2.74 0.51 21.02
CA ALA A 177 -3.07 0.26 19.61
C ALA A 177 -3.57 -1.16 19.30
N THR A 178 -2.83 -2.23 19.65
CA THR A 178 -3.26 -3.63 19.42
C THR A 178 -4.69 -3.95 19.92
N ILE A 179 -5.16 -3.32 21.01
CA ILE A 179 -6.53 -3.54 21.54
C ILE A 179 -7.60 -3.03 20.58
N ILE A 180 -7.35 -1.90 19.94
CA ILE A 180 -8.29 -1.21 19.06
C ILE A 180 -8.18 -1.79 17.65
N ASP A 181 -6.95 -1.97 17.16
CA ASP A 181 -6.65 -2.52 15.84
C ASP A 181 -7.19 -3.95 15.67
N ALA A 182 -7.14 -4.78 16.72
CA ALA A 182 -7.64 -6.15 16.71
C ALA A 182 -9.15 -6.29 16.97
N LEU A 183 -9.84 -5.23 17.45
CA LEU A 183 -11.20 -5.34 17.96
C LEU A 183 -12.21 -5.70 16.87
N ASP A 184 -12.13 -5.06 15.70
CA ASP A 184 -13.05 -5.35 14.61
C ASP A 184 -12.71 -6.66 13.88
N THR A 185 -11.44 -7.07 13.83
CA THR A 185 -11.05 -8.45 13.48
C THR A 185 -11.76 -9.44 14.40
N ALA A 186 -11.74 -9.22 15.71
CA ALA A 186 -12.42 -10.08 16.68
C ALA A 186 -13.95 -10.10 16.48
N MET A 187 -14.56 -8.96 16.15
CA MET A 187 -15.99 -8.89 15.80
C MET A 187 -16.30 -9.69 14.52
N ILE A 188 -15.53 -9.47 13.45
CA ILE A 188 -15.68 -10.17 12.15
C ILE A 188 -15.50 -11.69 12.30
N MET A 189 -14.59 -12.13 13.18
CA MET A 189 -14.34 -13.54 13.46
C MET A 189 -15.36 -14.18 14.41
N GLY A 190 -16.20 -13.41 15.11
CA GLY A 190 -17.00 -13.90 16.24
C GLY A 190 -16.12 -14.44 17.37
N ALA A 191 -15.04 -13.73 17.71
CA ALA A 191 -14.14 -14.03 18.82
C ALA A 191 -14.62 -13.34 20.11
N ASP A 192 -15.80 -13.75 20.57
CA ASP A 192 -16.59 -13.16 21.66
C ASP A 192 -15.80 -12.73 22.90
N GLU A 193 -14.88 -13.58 23.39
CA GLU A 193 -14.04 -13.28 24.56
C GLU A 193 -13.08 -12.10 24.30
N VAL A 194 -12.48 -12.05 23.10
CA VAL A 194 -11.59 -10.96 22.67
C VAL A 194 -12.37 -9.66 22.52
N VAL A 195 -13.56 -9.70 21.92
CA VAL A 195 -14.45 -8.53 21.79
C VAL A 195 -14.84 -7.99 23.17
N HIS A 196 -15.14 -8.88 24.12
CA HIS A 196 -15.46 -8.50 25.49
C HIS A 196 -14.27 -7.86 26.22
N GLU A 197 -13.08 -8.47 26.12
CA GLU A 197 -11.86 -7.99 26.78
C GLU A 197 -11.37 -6.65 26.24
N ALA A 198 -11.28 -6.52 24.92
CA ALA A 198 -10.86 -5.29 24.26
C ALA A 198 -11.88 -4.17 24.47
N GLY A 199 -13.18 -4.46 24.32
CA GLY A 199 -14.26 -3.51 24.57
C GLY A 199 -14.28 -3.00 26.02
N SER A 200 -14.18 -3.91 27.00
CA SER A 200 -14.15 -3.55 28.43
C SER A 200 -12.89 -2.75 28.80
N TRP A 201 -11.75 -3.00 28.12
CA TRP A 201 -10.55 -2.20 28.32
C TRP A 201 -10.70 -0.79 27.77
N ILE A 202 -11.30 -0.64 26.58
CA ILE A 202 -11.57 0.66 25.94
C ILE A 202 -12.51 1.49 26.82
N GLU A 203 -13.65 0.91 27.23
CA GLU A 203 -14.64 1.58 28.09
C GLU A 203 -14.02 2.10 29.40
N LYS A 204 -13.14 1.31 30.00
CA LYS A 204 -12.58 1.61 31.33
C LYS A 204 -11.32 2.49 31.32
N HIS A 205 -10.45 2.41 30.29
CA HIS A 205 -9.11 3.02 30.34
C HIS A 205 -8.78 3.97 29.19
N LEU A 206 -9.47 3.89 28.04
CA LEU A 206 -9.13 4.74 26.89
C LEU A 206 -9.46 6.23 27.12
N PRO A 207 -10.57 6.64 27.77
CA PRO A 207 -10.86 8.05 28.02
C PRO A 207 -9.75 8.77 28.81
N GLU A 208 -9.36 8.23 29.97
CA GLU A 208 -8.29 8.79 30.81
C GLU A 208 -6.95 8.86 30.04
N ARG A 209 -6.67 7.84 29.22
CA ARG A 209 -5.45 7.82 28.39
C ARG A 209 -5.45 8.91 27.32
N ILE A 210 -6.56 9.13 26.61
CA ILE A 210 -6.69 10.22 25.63
C ILE A 210 -6.55 11.58 26.32
N GLU A 211 -7.10 11.73 27.53
CA GLU A 211 -7.00 12.97 28.30
C GLU A 211 -5.59 13.26 28.82
N GLY A 212 -4.86 12.23 29.29
CA GLY A 212 -3.53 12.38 29.89
C GLY A 212 -2.35 12.32 28.90
N LYS A 213 -2.56 11.95 27.63
CA LYS A 213 -1.45 11.65 26.70
C LYS A 213 -0.63 12.89 26.31
N GLY A 214 0.69 12.68 26.20
CA GLY A 214 1.58 13.59 25.48
C GLY A 214 1.44 13.48 23.97
N GLN A 215 2.58 13.48 23.27
CA GLN A 215 2.68 13.42 21.81
C GLN A 215 2.19 12.09 21.22
N VAL A 216 1.47 12.17 20.11
CA VAL A 216 1.12 11.08 19.18
C VAL A 216 1.27 11.57 17.73
N ASN A 217 1.47 10.69 16.75
CA ASN A 217 1.47 11.06 15.32
C ASN A 217 0.04 11.08 14.78
N LEU A 218 -0.31 12.09 13.97
CA LEU A 218 -1.66 12.29 13.41
C LEU A 218 -2.13 11.10 12.58
N PHE A 219 -1.30 10.64 11.63
CA PHE A 219 -1.62 9.58 10.69
C PHE A 219 -1.82 8.25 11.41
N GLU A 220 -0.81 7.78 12.15
CA GLU A 220 -0.85 6.50 12.87
C GLU A 220 -2.04 6.45 13.85
N THR A 221 -2.32 7.54 14.56
CA THR A 221 -3.45 7.59 15.51
C THR A 221 -4.80 7.67 14.80
N THR A 222 -4.86 8.21 13.58
CA THR A 222 -6.09 8.26 12.78
C THR A 222 -6.41 6.88 12.21
N ILE A 223 -5.47 6.28 11.47
CA ILE A 223 -5.74 5.06 10.72
C ILE A 223 -6.02 3.88 11.66
N ARG A 224 -5.23 3.76 12.75
CA ARG A 224 -5.36 2.72 13.77
C ARG A 224 -6.53 3.01 14.71
N LEU A 225 -6.37 4.02 15.58
CA LEU A 225 -7.28 4.20 16.70
C LEU A 225 -8.61 4.83 16.29
N LEU A 226 -8.62 5.88 15.45
CA LEU A 226 -9.89 6.46 15.00
C LEU A 226 -10.62 5.52 14.02
N GLY A 227 -9.91 4.90 13.09
CA GLY A 227 -10.43 3.87 12.18
C GLY A 227 -11.05 2.69 12.92
N GLY A 228 -10.29 2.06 13.85
CA GLY A 228 -10.75 0.92 14.63
C GLY A 228 -11.95 1.21 15.53
N LEU A 229 -11.98 2.38 16.19
CA LEU A 229 -13.16 2.81 16.98
C LEU A 229 -14.40 3.04 16.09
N LEU A 230 -14.25 3.64 14.91
CA LEU A 230 -15.35 3.87 13.98
C LEU A 230 -15.88 2.58 13.34
N SER A 231 -14.99 1.63 13.02
CA SER A 231 -15.33 0.28 12.58
C SER A 231 -16.06 -0.50 13.67
N ALA A 232 -15.51 -0.52 14.90
CA ALA A 232 -16.15 -1.16 16.06
C ALA A 232 -17.53 -0.57 16.38
N TYR A 233 -17.71 0.75 16.27
CA TYR A 233 -19.02 1.39 16.37
C TYR A 233 -20.01 0.85 15.33
N HIS A 234 -19.60 0.77 14.06
CA HIS A 234 -20.47 0.31 12.98
C HIS A 234 -20.83 -1.17 13.11
N LEU A 235 -19.84 -2.04 13.36
CA LEU A 235 -20.04 -3.47 13.55
C LEU A 235 -20.81 -3.81 14.84
N SER A 236 -20.78 -2.92 15.84
CA SER A 236 -21.64 -3.03 17.04
C SER A 236 -23.09 -2.53 16.82
N GLY A 237 -23.51 -2.27 15.57
CA GLY A 237 -24.87 -1.87 15.22
C GLY A 237 -25.10 -0.34 15.20
N GLY A 238 -24.09 0.43 15.57
CA GLY A 238 -24.08 1.89 15.48
C GLY A 238 -25.30 2.56 16.10
N SER A 239 -26.00 3.37 15.32
CA SER A 239 -27.15 4.17 15.76
C SER A 239 -28.44 3.35 15.96
N GLN A 240 -28.47 2.08 15.54
CA GLN A 240 -29.57 1.15 15.88
C GLN A 240 -29.41 0.55 17.29
N GLY A 241 -28.25 0.80 17.94
CA GLY A 241 -27.95 0.35 19.29
C GLY A 241 -27.44 -1.09 19.35
N ARG A 242 -27.25 -1.58 20.58
CA ARG A 242 -26.68 -2.90 20.86
C ARG A 242 -27.51 -4.03 20.24
N ILE A 243 -26.93 -4.77 19.30
CA ILE A 243 -27.51 -6.03 18.84
C ILE A 243 -27.45 -7.05 20.00
N PRO A 244 -28.55 -7.74 20.37
CA PRO A 244 -28.64 -8.52 21.62
C PRO A 244 -27.54 -9.58 21.85
N GLU A 245 -26.94 -10.07 20.77
CA GLU A 245 -25.94 -11.13 20.80
C GLU A 245 -24.52 -10.64 21.17
N GLN A 246 -24.24 -9.33 21.01
CA GLN A 246 -22.91 -8.75 21.13
C GLN A 246 -22.37 -8.68 22.57
N LYS A 247 -21.06 -8.98 22.72
CA LYS A 247 -20.37 -9.11 24.02
C LYS A 247 -19.59 -7.87 24.48
N GLY A 248 -19.44 -6.88 23.61
CA GLY A 248 -18.78 -5.60 23.93
C GLY A 248 -19.64 -4.66 24.78
N PRO A 249 -19.11 -3.46 25.11
CA PRO A 249 -19.84 -2.34 25.70
C PRO A 249 -20.92 -1.78 24.75
N ASN A 250 -21.61 -0.74 25.19
CA ASN A 250 -22.56 0.01 24.33
C ASN A 250 -21.81 0.64 23.13
N PRO A 251 -22.33 0.55 21.89
CA PRO A 251 -21.75 1.22 20.73
C PRO A 251 -21.35 2.68 20.96
N SER A 252 -22.12 3.44 21.75
CA SER A 252 -21.85 4.86 22.01
C SER A 252 -20.45 5.10 22.59
N ILE A 253 -19.93 4.18 23.42
CA ILE A 253 -18.59 4.25 24.01
C ILE A 253 -17.50 4.36 22.93
N TYR A 254 -17.63 3.63 21.82
CA TYR A 254 -16.67 3.71 20.72
C TYR A 254 -16.74 5.06 20.01
N LEU A 255 -17.96 5.57 19.74
CA LEU A 255 -18.16 6.87 19.07
C LEU A 255 -17.76 8.06 19.96
N GLU A 256 -18.00 8.00 21.27
CA GLU A 256 -17.61 9.01 22.24
C GLU A 256 -16.08 9.10 22.37
N ASN A 257 -15.38 7.96 22.42
CA ASN A 257 -13.92 7.91 22.37
C ASN A 257 -13.36 8.41 21.03
N ALA A 258 -13.94 7.97 19.90
CA ALA A 258 -13.57 8.44 18.56
C ALA A 258 -13.70 9.97 18.45
N LYS A 259 -14.78 10.54 18.98
CA LYS A 259 -15.01 11.98 19.01
C LYS A 259 -13.99 12.72 19.89
N ASN A 260 -13.74 12.25 21.12
CA ASN A 260 -12.75 12.86 22.04
C ASN A 260 -11.34 12.85 21.45
N LEU A 261 -10.97 11.76 20.77
CA LEU A 261 -9.70 11.63 20.04
C LEU A 261 -9.63 12.61 18.86
N ALA A 262 -10.63 12.62 17.97
CA ALA A 262 -10.65 13.49 16.80
C ALA A 262 -10.72 14.99 17.15
N ASP A 263 -11.45 15.37 18.20
CA ASP A 263 -11.50 16.75 18.72
C ASP A 263 -10.13 17.25 19.24
N ARG A 264 -9.15 16.35 19.44
CA ARG A 264 -7.75 16.68 19.77
C ARG A 264 -6.85 16.58 18.54
N LEU A 265 -7.01 15.56 17.70
CA LEU A 265 -6.26 15.40 16.46
C LEU A 265 -6.48 16.57 15.48
N LEU A 266 -7.67 17.20 15.50
CA LEU A 266 -7.96 18.42 14.74
C LEU A 266 -6.95 19.57 14.97
N THR A 267 -6.30 19.61 16.13
CA THR A 267 -5.25 20.60 16.41
C THR A 267 -4.11 20.57 15.40
N ALA A 268 -3.81 19.40 14.81
CA ALA A 268 -2.78 19.27 13.77
C ALA A 268 -3.05 20.17 12.55
N PHE A 269 -4.32 20.34 12.19
CA PHE A 269 -4.79 21.18 11.10
C PHE A 269 -4.84 22.64 11.56
N THR A 270 -5.53 22.93 12.67
CA THR A 270 -5.79 24.31 13.10
C THR A 270 -4.58 25.05 13.67
N ALA A 271 -3.51 24.34 14.05
CA ALA A 271 -2.24 24.94 14.47
C ALA A 271 -1.25 25.14 13.30
N SER A 272 -1.52 24.55 12.13
CA SER A 272 -0.68 24.72 10.94
C SER A 272 -0.96 26.06 10.24
N PRO A 273 0.07 26.74 9.69
CA PRO A 273 -0.11 27.98 8.94
C PRO A 273 -0.57 27.76 7.47
N SER A 274 -0.87 26.53 7.06
CA SER A 274 -1.44 26.18 5.75
C SER A 274 -2.41 25.01 5.85
N ASP A 275 -3.12 24.69 4.76
CA ASP A 275 -4.06 23.56 4.66
C ASP A 275 -3.41 22.16 4.83
N ILE A 276 -2.10 22.10 5.06
CA ILE A 276 -1.33 20.87 5.31
C ILE A 276 -1.06 20.75 6.81
N PRO A 277 -1.61 19.73 7.51
CA PRO A 277 -1.45 19.60 8.95
C PRO A 277 -0.02 19.26 9.38
N TYR A 278 0.27 19.56 10.64
CA TYR A 278 1.44 19.05 11.35
C TYR A 278 1.35 17.54 11.59
N SER A 279 2.49 16.86 11.68
CA SER A 279 2.58 15.41 11.87
C SER A 279 2.29 14.95 13.30
N ASP A 280 2.49 15.79 14.31
CA ASP A 280 2.51 15.38 15.72
C ASP A 280 1.58 16.25 16.59
N VAL A 281 0.81 15.61 17.48
CA VAL A 281 -0.21 16.23 18.33
C VAL A 281 0.01 15.84 19.79
N VAL A 282 -0.03 16.81 20.70
CA VAL A 282 0.01 16.60 22.15
C VAL A 282 -1.43 16.59 22.68
N LEU A 283 -2.00 15.40 22.88
CA LEU A 283 -3.45 15.25 23.09
C LEU A 283 -3.97 15.93 24.38
N ARG A 284 -3.22 15.86 25.48
CA ARG A 284 -3.55 16.51 26.76
C ARG A 284 -3.58 18.02 26.63
N ASP A 285 -2.51 18.58 26.06
CA ASP A 285 -2.26 20.03 26.03
C ASP A 285 -2.97 20.72 24.85
N LYS A 286 -3.57 19.95 23.94
CA LYS A 286 -4.25 20.40 22.71
C LYS A 286 -3.36 21.35 21.89
N SER A 287 -2.12 20.92 21.68
CA SER A 287 -1.13 21.58 20.82
C SER A 287 -0.61 20.59 19.76
N ALA A 288 0.02 21.10 18.70
CA ALA A 288 0.61 20.29 17.64
C ALA A 288 1.90 20.95 17.13
N HIS A 289 2.79 20.15 16.54
CA HIS A 289 4.07 20.62 15.99
C HIS A 289 4.51 19.75 14.81
N PRO A 290 5.32 20.28 13.87
CA PRO A 290 5.87 19.47 12.79
C PRO A 290 6.89 18.45 13.31
N ALA A 291 7.23 17.49 12.46
CA ALA A 291 8.36 16.58 12.67
C ALA A 291 9.69 17.35 12.78
N PRO A 292 10.76 16.75 13.32
CA PRO A 292 12.05 17.44 13.54
C PRO A 292 12.77 17.96 12.29
N ASP A 293 12.34 17.53 11.11
CA ASP A 293 12.80 17.97 9.78
C ASP A 293 11.92 19.09 9.17
N GLY A 294 10.82 19.47 9.84
CA GLY A 294 9.91 20.54 9.43
C GLY A 294 8.94 20.16 8.30
N LEU A 295 8.86 18.87 7.94
CA LEU A 295 8.06 18.37 6.82
C LEU A 295 7.06 17.31 7.29
N SER A 296 5.83 17.40 6.78
CA SER A 296 4.85 16.31 6.85
C SER A 296 5.07 15.39 5.65
N SER A 297 4.74 14.10 5.76
CA SER A 297 4.72 13.22 4.58
C SER A 297 3.40 13.26 3.84
N THR A 298 3.46 13.08 2.53
CA THR A 298 2.30 13.25 1.64
C THR A 298 1.23 12.20 1.92
N ALA A 299 1.61 10.94 2.12
CA ALA A 299 0.67 9.92 2.62
C ALA A 299 0.14 10.26 4.03
N GLU A 300 1.01 10.63 4.98
CA GLU A 300 0.60 10.93 6.37
C GLU A 300 -0.50 12.01 6.47
N VAL A 301 -0.51 13.02 5.58
CA VAL A 301 -1.56 14.06 5.57
C VAL A 301 -2.77 13.72 4.68
N ALA A 302 -2.57 12.89 3.66
CA ALA A 302 -3.60 12.55 2.67
C ALA A 302 -4.30 11.20 2.93
N THR A 303 -4.07 10.61 4.10
CA THR A 303 -4.61 9.30 4.51
C THR A 303 -5.28 9.40 5.89
N VAL A 304 -6.19 10.36 6.03
CA VAL A 304 -6.98 10.63 7.26
C VAL A 304 -8.46 10.94 6.96
N GLN A 305 -8.82 10.94 5.67
CA GLN A 305 -10.06 11.51 5.18
C GLN A 305 -11.25 10.55 5.34
N LEU A 306 -11.06 9.23 5.24
CA LEU A 306 -12.16 8.27 5.42
C LEU A 306 -12.76 8.36 6.83
N GLU A 307 -11.88 8.41 7.82
CA GLU A 307 -12.16 8.41 9.25
C GLU A 307 -12.85 9.72 9.65
N PHE A 308 -12.25 10.86 9.28
CA PHE A 308 -12.80 12.19 9.59
C PHE A 308 -14.12 12.45 8.82
N ASN A 309 -14.26 11.98 7.57
CA ASN A 309 -15.52 12.07 6.83
C ASN A 309 -16.63 11.22 7.47
N TYR A 310 -16.32 10.00 7.91
CA TYR A 310 -17.32 9.12 8.53
C TYR A 310 -17.72 9.62 9.92
N LEU A 311 -16.77 10.12 10.72
CA LEU A 311 -17.09 10.77 12.00
C LEU A 311 -18.00 12.00 11.80
N SER A 312 -17.78 12.83 10.77
CA SER A 312 -18.69 13.93 10.43
C SER A 312 -20.09 13.45 10.05
N TYR A 313 -20.22 12.35 9.30
CA TYR A 313 -21.52 11.76 8.97
C TYR A 313 -22.25 11.23 10.22
N LEU A 314 -21.54 10.57 11.13
CA LEU A 314 -22.12 10.02 12.37
C LEU A 314 -22.52 11.10 13.40
N THR A 315 -21.72 12.17 13.51
CA THR A 315 -21.93 13.20 14.53
C THR A 315 -22.78 14.38 14.05
N GLY A 316 -22.96 14.53 12.73
CA GLY A 316 -23.55 15.72 12.11
C GLY A 316 -22.64 16.96 12.16
N ASP A 317 -21.44 16.87 12.73
CA ASP A 317 -20.49 17.97 12.86
C ASP A 317 -19.54 17.97 11.63
N PRO A 318 -19.67 18.93 10.70
CA PRO A 318 -18.94 18.90 9.43
C PRO A 318 -17.46 19.23 9.59
N LYS A 319 -17.00 19.70 10.76
CA LYS A 319 -15.63 20.22 10.93
C LYS A 319 -14.56 19.17 10.62
N TYR A 320 -14.78 17.90 10.99
CA TYR A 320 -13.81 16.83 10.76
C TYR A 320 -13.57 16.62 9.26
N SER A 321 -14.65 16.45 8.50
CA SER A 321 -14.62 16.34 7.03
C SER A 321 -14.03 17.59 6.36
N ILE A 322 -14.40 18.79 6.82
CA ILE A 322 -13.90 20.05 6.26
C ILE A 322 -12.38 20.14 6.40
N GLU A 323 -11.83 19.97 7.60
CA GLU A 323 -10.38 20.09 7.81
C GLU A 323 -9.59 18.98 7.09
N ALA A 324 -10.08 17.73 7.12
CA ALA A 324 -9.42 16.63 6.44
C ALA A 324 -9.45 16.76 4.90
N MET A 325 -10.58 17.19 4.31
CA MET A 325 -10.72 17.29 2.86
C MET A 325 -10.00 18.50 2.25
N LYS A 326 -9.72 19.57 3.00
CA LYS A 326 -8.86 20.69 2.56
C LYS A 326 -7.52 20.19 2.03
N VAL A 327 -6.90 19.21 2.69
CA VAL A 327 -5.60 18.63 2.29
C VAL A 327 -5.65 18.12 0.85
N LEU A 328 -6.66 17.32 0.48
CA LEU A 328 -6.80 16.77 -0.87
C LEU A 328 -7.20 17.84 -1.89
N GLN A 329 -7.99 18.84 -1.49
CA GLN A 329 -8.37 19.98 -2.34
C GLN A 329 -7.15 20.88 -2.64
N HIS A 330 -6.28 21.10 -1.66
CA HIS A 330 -5.04 21.84 -1.84
C HIS A 330 -4.03 21.05 -2.68
N ILE A 331 -3.79 19.77 -2.35
CA ILE A 331 -2.91 18.87 -3.13
C ILE A 331 -3.33 18.80 -4.61
N LYS A 332 -4.63 18.85 -4.93
CA LYS A 332 -5.12 18.94 -6.32
C LYS A 332 -4.49 20.11 -7.10
N THR A 333 -4.24 21.24 -6.46
CA THR A 333 -3.67 22.45 -7.10
C THR A 333 -2.15 22.40 -7.29
N LEU A 334 -1.46 21.52 -6.56
CA LEU A 334 0.00 21.43 -6.58
C LEU A 334 0.51 20.67 -7.82
N PRO A 335 1.67 21.07 -8.38
CA PRO A 335 2.26 20.44 -9.55
C PRO A 335 2.55 18.95 -9.33
N LYS A 336 2.42 18.17 -10.42
CA LYS A 336 2.55 16.70 -10.44
C LYS A 336 3.45 16.27 -11.60
N VAL A 337 3.91 15.03 -11.56
CA VAL A 337 4.55 14.36 -12.70
C VAL A 337 3.69 13.16 -13.05
N GLU A 338 2.85 13.27 -14.09
CA GLU A 338 1.95 12.19 -14.53
C GLU A 338 1.05 11.69 -13.39
N GLY A 339 0.36 12.62 -12.70
CA GLY A 339 -0.43 12.36 -11.49
C GLY A 339 0.39 12.07 -10.22
N LEU A 340 1.66 11.68 -10.34
CA LEU A 340 2.52 11.32 -9.22
C LEU A 340 3.00 12.55 -8.43
N VAL A 341 3.18 12.35 -7.12
CA VAL A 341 3.52 13.39 -6.15
C VAL A 341 4.77 13.05 -5.33
N PRO A 342 5.58 14.04 -4.91
CA PRO A 342 6.68 13.84 -3.96
C PRO A 342 6.19 13.36 -2.59
N ILE A 343 7.03 12.60 -1.88
CA ILE A 343 6.69 11.99 -0.57
C ILE A 343 6.72 12.92 0.65
N TYR A 344 7.09 14.19 0.46
CA TYR A 344 7.12 15.20 1.52
C TYR A 344 6.41 16.49 1.07
N ILE A 345 5.73 17.12 2.02
CA ILE A 345 4.98 18.35 1.84
C ILE A 345 5.15 19.24 3.07
N SER A 346 5.36 20.54 2.87
CA SER A 346 5.67 21.46 3.96
C SER A 346 4.40 22.03 4.60
N PRO A 347 4.13 21.80 5.89
CA PRO A 347 3.03 22.47 6.61
C PRO A 347 3.24 23.99 6.72
N GLN A 348 4.47 24.49 6.50
CA GLN A 348 4.78 25.92 6.56
C GLN A 348 4.42 26.69 5.27
N SER A 349 4.34 26.03 4.11
CA SER A 349 4.09 26.68 2.81
C SER A 349 3.02 26.01 1.95
N GLY A 350 2.51 24.86 2.38
CA GLY A 350 1.64 23.99 1.59
C GLY A 350 2.31 23.37 0.35
N GLN A 351 3.61 23.58 0.10
CA GLN A 351 4.28 23.10 -1.12
C GLN A 351 4.95 21.74 -0.91
N PHE A 352 5.01 20.93 -1.97
CA PHE A 352 5.84 19.72 -1.99
C PHE A 352 7.32 20.03 -1.77
N SER A 353 8.06 19.08 -1.21
CA SER A 353 9.47 19.23 -0.87
C SER A 353 10.34 18.12 -1.47
N GLY A 354 11.20 18.50 -2.42
CA GLY A 354 12.09 17.59 -3.15
C GLY A 354 11.42 16.79 -4.25
N ASP A 355 12.23 16.08 -5.03
CA ASP A 355 11.81 15.39 -6.27
C ASP A 355 11.59 13.87 -6.07
N ASN A 356 11.60 13.37 -4.83
CA ASN A 356 11.53 11.94 -4.53
C ASN A 356 10.08 11.44 -4.57
N ILE A 357 9.76 10.63 -5.59
CA ILE A 357 8.44 10.05 -5.86
C ILE A 357 8.54 8.53 -5.74
N ARG A 358 7.65 7.91 -4.96
CA ARG A 358 7.50 6.44 -4.86
C ARG A 358 6.08 6.04 -4.46
N LEU A 359 5.67 4.84 -4.89
CA LEU A 359 4.39 4.20 -4.55
C LEU A 359 4.47 3.35 -3.27
N GLY A 360 5.63 3.29 -2.61
CA GLY A 360 5.79 2.75 -1.25
C GLY A 360 5.81 3.87 -0.22
N SER A 361 6.38 3.55 0.95
CA SER A 361 6.37 4.36 2.19
C SER A 361 6.34 5.87 1.96
N ARG A 362 5.40 6.58 2.62
CA ARG A 362 5.18 8.04 2.55
C ARG A 362 4.50 8.55 1.28
N GLY A 363 4.11 7.67 0.36
CA GLY A 363 3.51 7.99 -0.93
C GLY A 363 2.36 7.06 -1.31
N ASP A 364 2.56 5.75 -1.17
CA ASP A 364 1.53 4.68 -1.05
C ASP A 364 0.08 5.15 -0.83
N SER A 365 -0.32 5.40 0.42
CA SER A 365 -1.75 5.46 0.79
C SER A 365 -2.45 6.76 0.39
N TYR A 366 -1.72 7.76 -0.11
CA TYR A 366 -2.30 8.90 -0.84
C TYR A 366 -3.09 8.40 -2.06
N TYR A 367 -2.49 7.55 -2.89
CA TYR A 367 -3.12 7.05 -4.12
C TYR A 367 -4.30 6.11 -3.81
N GLU A 368 -4.19 5.37 -2.71
CA GLU A 368 -5.25 4.54 -2.15
C GLU A 368 -6.48 5.37 -1.73
N TYR A 369 -6.27 6.44 -0.96
CA TYR A 369 -7.38 7.27 -0.45
C TYR A 369 -8.04 8.12 -1.53
N LEU A 370 -7.38 8.43 -2.66
CA LEU A 370 -8.07 9.03 -3.81
C LEU A 370 -9.27 8.17 -4.26
N ILE A 371 -9.06 6.89 -4.52
CA ILE A 371 -10.16 6.00 -4.95
C ILE A 371 -11.07 5.59 -3.79
N LYS A 372 -10.52 5.30 -2.60
CA LYS A 372 -11.30 4.86 -1.44
C LYS A 372 -12.23 5.97 -0.90
N VAL A 373 -11.79 7.23 -0.82
CA VAL A 373 -12.63 8.37 -0.39
C VAL A 373 -13.71 8.68 -1.43
N TRP A 374 -13.41 8.56 -2.73
CA TRP A 374 -14.41 8.67 -3.78
C TRP A 374 -15.49 7.57 -3.68
N LEU A 375 -15.10 6.32 -3.41
CA LEU A 375 -16.04 5.21 -3.19
C LEU A 375 -16.88 5.38 -1.91
N GLN A 376 -16.30 5.92 -0.83
CA GLN A 376 -17.05 6.23 0.40
C GLN A 376 -18.13 7.30 0.16
N GLN A 377 -17.83 8.30 -0.67
CA GLN A 377 -18.69 9.47 -0.90
C GLN A 377 -19.48 9.39 -2.23
N LYS A 378 -19.90 8.19 -2.65
CA LYS A 378 -20.72 7.97 -3.85
C LYS A 378 -21.90 8.96 -3.91
N GLY A 379 -21.97 9.75 -4.99
CA GLY A 379 -23.02 10.75 -5.22
C GLY A 379 -22.64 12.20 -4.86
N THR A 380 -21.47 12.47 -4.29
CA THR A 380 -20.98 13.85 -4.04
C THR A 380 -20.13 14.40 -5.20
N ASN A 381 -19.87 15.71 -5.18
CA ASN A 381 -19.03 16.40 -6.19
C ASN A 381 -17.51 16.19 -5.97
N PHE A 382 -17.08 14.95 -5.73
CA PHE A 382 -15.69 14.57 -5.50
C PHE A 382 -15.09 13.77 -6.68
N SER A 383 -15.64 13.90 -7.89
CA SER A 383 -15.11 13.21 -9.10
C SER A 383 -13.61 13.46 -9.31
N TYR A 384 -13.11 14.63 -8.92
CA TYR A 384 -11.71 15.01 -9.03
C TYR A 384 -10.74 14.04 -8.34
N LEU A 385 -11.18 13.30 -7.34
CA LEU A 385 -10.37 12.26 -6.69
C LEU A 385 -10.17 11.06 -7.63
N TYR A 386 -11.23 10.63 -8.32
CA TYR A 386 -11.17 9.63 -9.37
C TYR A 386 -10.33 10.11 -10.56
N ASP A 387 -10.47 11.39 -10.95
CA ASP A 387 -9.68 11.99 -12.02
C ASP A 387 -8.17 11.99 -11.68
N MET A 388 -7.79 12.37 -10.44
CA MET A 388 -6.41 12.33 -9.96
C MET A 388 -5.84 10.89 -9.85
N TYR A 389 -6.68 9.92 -9.44
CA TYR A 389 -6.33 8.51 -9.39
C TYR A 389 -6.04 7.95 -10.80
N VAL A 390 -6.90 8.26 -11.76
CA VAL A 390 -6.77 7.89 -13.19
C VAL A 390 -5.60 8.61 -13.88
N GLU A 391 -5.18 9.77 -13.39
CA GLU A 391 -3.92 10.41 -13.81
C GLU A 391 -2.71 9.60 -13.28
N ALA A 392 -2.67 9.32 -11.98
CA ALA A 392 -1.51 8.70 -11.31
C ALA A 392 -1.20 7.27 -11.77
N ILE A 393 -2.21 6.47 -12.14
CA ILE A 393 -2.01 5.10 -12.67
C ILE A 393 -1.15 5.08 -13.94
N LYS A 394 -1.09 6.19 -14.68
CA LYS A 394 -0.37 6.29 -15.97
C LYS A 394 1.10 6.70 -15.83
N GLY A 395 1.56 7.00 -14.61
CA GLY A 395 2.94 7.40 -14.34
C GLY A 395 3.96 6.27 -14.50
N GLY A 396 5.21 6.64 -14.80
CA GLY A 396 6.30 5.68 -14.98
C GLY A 396 6.77 4.94 -13.71
N PHE A 397 7.10 3.65 -13.86
CA PHE A 397 7.57 2.76 -12.78
C PHE A 397 9.10 2.63 -12.71
N SER A 398 9.61 2.11 -11.59
CA SER A 398 11.03 1.88 -11.29
C SER A 398 11.26 0.45 -10.80
N PRO A 399 12.39 -0.23 -11.10
CA PRO A 399 12.64 -1.63 -10.74
C PRO A 399 13.00 -1.87 -9.26
N LYS A 400 12.45 -1.07 -8.34
CA LYS A 400 12.49 -1.25 -6.88
C LYS A 400 11.05 -1.21 -6.37
N MET A 401 10.65 -2.23 -5.61
CA MET A 401 9.31 -2.36 -5.05
C MET A 401 9.40 -2.66 -3.56
N ASP A 402 8.82 -1.80 -2.75
CA ASP A 402 8.60 -2.07 -1.32
C ASP A 402 7.41 -3.04 -1.21
N HIS A 403 7.38 -3.94 -0.22
CA HIS A 403 6.25 -4.85 -0.03
C HIS A 403 4.92 -4.09 0.15
N LEU A 404 4.99 -2.89 0.74
CA LEU A 404 3.92 -1.89 0.77
C LEU A 404 3.17 -1.77 -0.57
N VAL A 405 3.88 -1.67 -1.70
CA VAL A 405 3.31 -1.47 -3.05
C VAL A 405 2.36 -2.61 -3.46
N CYS A 406 2.39 -3.76 -2.77
CA CYS A 406 1.43 -4.84 -2.95
C CYS A 406 -0.01 -4.50 -2.49
N PHE A 407 -0.30 -3.30 -1.97
CA PHE A 407 -1.67 -2.77 -1.81
C PHE A 407 -2.34 -2.42 -3.16
N LEU A 408 -1.51 -2.06 -4.15
CA LEU A 408 -1.95 -1.48 -5.42
C LEU A 408 -2.82 -2.43 -6.29
N PRO A 409 -2.56 -3.75 -6.40
CA PRO A 409 -3.44 -4.66 -7.13
C PRO A 409 -4.88 -4.67 -6.62
N GLY A 410 -5.08 -4.78 -5.30
CA GLY A 410 -6.41 -4.73 -4.68
C GLY A 410 -7.10 -3.39 -4.95
N THR A 411 -6.35 -2.30 -4.83
CA THR A 411 -6.81 -0.93 -5.12
C THR A 411 -7.22 -0.75 -6.59
N LEU A 412 -6.42 -1.25 -7.54
CA LEU A 412 -6.72 -1.24 -8.98
C LEU A 412 -8.00 -2.02 -9.31
N ALA A 413 -8.14 -3.24 -8.76
CA ALA A 413 -9.32 -4.07 -8.96
C ALA A 413 -10.58 -3.41 -8.35
N LEU A 414 -10.46 -2.86 -7.14
CA LEU A 414 -11.52 -2.14 -6.45
C LEU A 414 -11.97 -0.89 -7.23
N GLY A 415 -11.03 -0.10 -7.75
CA GLY A 415 -11.32 1.09 -8.54
C GLY A 415 -12.02 0.77 -9.87
N ALA A 416 -11.49 -0.21 -10.61
CA ALA A 416 -12.08 -0.66 -11.88
C ALA A 416 -13.53 -1.15 -11.72
N THR A 417 -13.82 -1.87 -10.65
CA THR A 417 -15.12 -2.55 -10.44
C THR A 417 -16.08 -1.81 -9.50
N LYS A 418 -15.62 -0.76 -8.81
CA LYS A 418 -16.37 0.04 -7.83
C LYS A 418 -16.99 -0.77 -6.68
N GLY A 419 -16.40 -1.93 -6.38
CA GLY A 419 -16.83 -2.91 -5.37
C GLY A 419 -17.57 -4.14 -5.91
N LEU A 420 -17.86 -4.19 -7.21
CA LEU A 420 -18.68 -5.25 -7.82
C LEU A 420 -17.86 -6.48 -8.25
N THR A 421 -18.45 -7.67 -8.21
CA THR A 421 -17.88 -8.84 -8.90
C THR A 421 -17.74 -8.58 -10.40
N LYS A 422 -16.65 -9.05 -11.02
CA LYS A 422 -16.33 -8.95 -12.45
C LYS A 422 -17.51 -9.41 -13.33
N GLU A 423 -18.16 -10.50 -12.97
CA GLU A 423 -19.30 -11.09 -13.68
C GLU A 423 -20.53 -10.19 -13.65
N ARG A 424 -20.75 -9.48 -12.53
CA ARG A 424 -21.83 -8.50 -12.38
C ARG A 424 -21.53 -7.23 -13.16
N ALA A 425 -20.33 -6.67 -13.00
CA ALA A 425 -19.92 -5.44 -13.68
C ALA A 425 -19.86 -5.60 -15.21
N MET A 426 -19.46 -6.78 -15.72
CA MET A 426 -19.55 -7.11 -17.15
C MET A 426 -21.00 -7.29 -17.62
N ARG A 427 -21.85 -7.97 -16.84
CA ARG A 427 -23.28 -8.21 -17.18
C ARG A 427 -24.10 -6.92 -17.19
N GLU A 428 -23.81 -6.00 -16.27
CA GLU A 428 -24.44 -4.68 -16.16
C GLU A 428 -23.77 -3.63 -17.08
N ASN A 429 -22.74 -4.02 -17.86
CA ASN A 429 -21.98 -3.16 -18.78
C ASN A 429 -21.40 -1.89 -18.11
N LEU A 430 -20.83 -2.07 -16.91
CA LEU A 430 -20.28 -1.00 -16.06
C LEU A 430 -18.75 -0.85 -16.16
N LEU A 431 -18.07 -1.75 -16.90
CA LEU A 431 -16.63 -1.71 -17.13
C LEU A 431 -16.31 -1.05 -18.47
N THR A 432 -15.47 -0.02 -18.42
CA THR A 432 -14.82 0.57 -19.60
C THR A 432 -13.66 -0.31 -20.08
N PHE A 433 -13.05 0.06 -21.22
CA PHE A 433 -11.80 -0.57 -21.68
C PHE A 433 -10.66 -0.36 -20.68
N GLU A 434 -10.56 0.85 -20.11
CA GLU A 434 -9.55 1.21 -19.10
C GLU A 434 -9.77 0.47 -17.77
N ASP A 435 -11.02 0.25 -17.35
CA ASP A 435 -11.31 -0.62 -16.19
C ASP A 435 -10.83 -2.07 -16.42
N MET A 436 -10.95 -2.58 -17.65
CA MET A 436 -10.48 -3.93 -18.01
C MET A 436 -8.95 -4.03 -18.08
N GLU A 437 -8.25 -2.99 -18.54
CA GLU A 437 -6.78 -2.91 -18.50
C GLU A 437 -6.27 -2.78 -17.06
N ASN A 438 -6.89 -1.94 -16.22
CA ASN A 438 -6.57 -1.80 -14.81
C ASN A 438 -6.79 -3.09 -14.02
N LEU A 439 -7.90 -3.81 -14.28
CA LEU A 439 -8.13 -5.12 -13.68
C LEU A 439 -7.12 -6.17 -14.17
N LYS A 440 -6.68 -6.11 -15.43
CA LYS A 440 -5.62 -7.00 -15.92
C LYS A 440 -4.26 -6.70 -15.27
N LEU A 441 -3.92 -5.42 -15.10
CA LEU A 441 -2.74 -4.96 -14.38
C LEU A 441 -2.77 -5.42 -12.92
N ALA A 442 -3.93 -5.37 -12.25
CA ALA A 442 -4.12 -5.93 -10.91
C ALA A 442 -3.85 -7.45 -10.87
N GLU A 443 -4.41 -8.21 -11.81
CA GLU A 443 -4.18 -9.66 -11.87
C GLU A 443 -2.69 -10.03 -12.04
N ASP A 444 -1.92 -9.23 -12.79
CA ASP A 444 -0.48 -9.46 -13.00
C ASP A 444 0.39 -8.93 -11.84
N LEU A 445 0.10 -7.75 -11.28
CA LEU A 445 0.87 -7.20 -10.15
C LEU A 445 0.70 -8.04 -8.88
N ALA A 446 -0.51 -8.54 -8.58
CA ALA A 446 -0.72 -9.43 -7.44
C ALA A 446 0.03 -10.76 -7.59
N LYS A 447 0.12 -11.27 -8.82
CA LYS A 447 0.94 -12.43 -9.16
C LYS A 447 2.42 -12.11 -8.90
N THR A 448 2.95 -10.96 -9.35
CA THR A 448 4.33 -10.53 -9.05
C THR A 448 4.60 -10.42 -7.54
N CYS A 449 3.64 -9.93 -6.76
CA CYS A 449 3.73 -9.93 -5.30
C CYS A 449 3.88 -11.35 -4.72
N VAL A 450 3.08 -12.33 -5.16
CA VAL A 450 3.24 -13.74 -4.74
C VAL A 450 4.56 -14.36 -5.25
N GLU A 451 5.05 -13.93 -6.41
CA GLU A 451 6.35 -14.39 -6.95
C GLU A 451 7.52 -13.93 -6.07
N ILE A 452 7.43 -12.76 -5.40
CA ILE A 452 8.38 -12.31 -4.37
C ILE A 452 8.42 -13.27 -3.17
N TYR A 453 7.27 -13.78 -2.71
CA TYR A 453 7.25 -14.80 -1.64
C TYR A 453 7.92 -16.10 -2.11
N SER A 454 7.74 -16.48 -3.38
CA SER A 454 8.25 -17.74 -3.94
C SER A 454 9.79 -17.83 -4.00
N VAL A 455 10.51 -16.71 -4.05
CA VAL A 455 11.99 -16.69 -4.10
C VAL A 455 12.65 -16.78 -2.73
N THR A 456 11.90 -16.67 -1.63
CA THR A 456 12.48 -16.72 -0.27
C THR A 456 12.50 -18.13 0.31
N SER A 457 13.50 -18.42 1.14
CA SER A 457 13.61 -19.74 1.80
C SER A 457 12.46 -20.01 2.76
N THR A 458 11.92 -18.98 3.44
CA THR A 458 10.76 -19.12 4.33
C THR A 458 9.42 -19.15 3.60
N GLY A 459 9.35 -18.71 2.34
CA GLY A 459 8.07 -18.47 1.68
C GLY A 459 7.32 -17.24 2.22
N LEU A 460 8.03 -16.28 2.82
CA LEU A 460 7.54 -14.95 3.22
C LEU A 460 8.33 -13.86 2.49
N ALA A 461 7.68 -12.78 2.05
CA ALA A 461 8.38 -11.68 1.36
C ALA A 461 9.34 -10.89 2.27
N PRO A 462 10.41 -10.29 1.70
CA PRO A 462 11.20 -9.24 2.35
C PRO A 462 10.43 -7.90 2.38
N GLU A 463 10.98 -6.90 3.07
CA GLU A 463 10.47 -5.53 3.07
C GLU A 463 10.62 -4.84 1.70
N ILE A 464 11.69 -5.14 0.96
CA ILE A 464 11.96 -4.57 -0.38
C ILE A 464 12.49 -5.65 -1.34
N ALA A 465 11.97 -5.66 -2.57
CA ALA A 465 12.46 -6.43 -3.70
C ALA A 465 12.97 -5.51 -4.83
N TYR A 466 13.92 -6.00 -5.61
CA TYR A 466 14.44 -5.34 -6.80
C TYR A 466 14.28 -6.28 -8.00
N PHE A 467 14.00 -5.73 -9.18
CA PHE A 467 13.75 -6.51 -10.39
C PHE A 467 14.86 -6.29 -11.42
N ASN A 468 15.32 -7.37 -12.05
CA ASN A 468 16.22 -7.26 -13.21
C ASN A 468 15.45 -6.77 -14.44
N ILE A 469 16.03 -5.83 -15.19
CA ILE A 469 15.48 -5.30 -16.44
C ILE A 469 16.49 -5.46 -17.58
N GLU A 470 15.99 -5.57 -18.82
CA GLU A 470 16.87 -5.68 -19.99
C GLU A 470 17.81 -4.48 -20.08
N GLY A 471 19.12 -4.76 -20.18
CA GLY A 471 20.17 -3.74 -20.24
C GLY A 471 20.62 -3.14 -18.91
N ASN A 472 19.97 -3.46 -17.77
CA ASN A 472 20.44 -3.07 -16.44
C ASN A 472 20.13 -4.15 -15.40
N SER A 473 21.04 -5.13 -15.29
CA SER A 473 20.98 -6.19 -14.28
C SER A 473 21.88 -5.88 -13.09
N GLU A 474 21.30 -5.79 -11.90
CA GLU A 474 22.09 -5.69 -10.66
C GLU A 474 22.44 -7.10 -10.15
N GLY A 475 23.73 -7.41 -10.07
CA GLY A 475 24.18 -8.64 -9.41
C GLY A 475 23.94 -8.58 -7.90
N GLY A 476 23.07 -9.42 -7.37
CA GLY A 476 22.75 -9.48 -5.95
C GLY A 476 22.48 -10.89 -5.43
N PRO A 477 22.51 -11.12 -4.10
CA PRO A 477 22.14 -12.40 -3.52
C PRO A 477 20.63 -12.62 -3.68
N GLY A 478 20.25 -13.72 -4.33
CA GLY A 478 18.84 -14.13 -4.43
C GLY A 478 18.24 -14.52 -3.07
N GLY A 479 16.91 -14.66 -3.02
CA GLY A 479 16.14 -14.91 -1.79
C GLY A 479 16.39 -16.24 -1.05
N GLY A 480 17.33 -17.06 -1.51
CA GLY A 480 17.71 -18.32 -0.86
C GLY A 480 16.96 -19.55 -1.39
N ASN A 481 15.72 -19.41 -1.90
CA ASN A 481 15.06 -20.51 -2.61
C ASN A 481 15.67 -20.69 -4.02
N LYS A 482 16.76 -21.45 -4.07
CA LYS A 482 17.47 -21.82 -5.31
C LYS A 482 16.64 -22.64 -6.30
N SER A 483 15.46 -23.12 -5.89
CA SER A 483 14.53 -23.87 -6.77
C SER A 483 13.45 -22.99 -7.38
N SER A 484 13.34 -21.71 -6.99
CA SER A 484 12.39 -20.79 -7.62
C SER A 484 12.83 -20.44 -9.04
N LYS A 485 11.90 -20.57 -10.00
CA LYS A 485 12.13 -20.19 -11.40
C LYS A 485 12.36 -18.68 -11.59
N TYR A 486 12.00 -17.86 -10.60
CA TYR A 486 12.16 -16.39 -10.60
C TYR A 486 13.45 -15.90 -9.92
N LEU A 487 14.36 -16.82 -9.54
CA LEU A 487 15.60 -16.52 -8.83
C LEU A 487 16.51 -15.50 -9.56
N ASN A 488 16.40 -15.43 -10.88
CA ASN A 488 17.16 -14.49 -11.72
C ASN A 488 16.41 -13.17 -11.98
N ASP A 489 15.10 -13.12 -11.70
CA ASP A 489 14.26 -11.95 -11.96
C ASP A 489 14.16 -11.05 -10.73
N ILE A 490 14.14 -11.65 -9.52
CA ILE A 490 13.89 -10.97 -8.24
C ILE A 490 15.12 -11.05 -7.31
N ILE A 491 15.62 -9.89 -6.90
CA ILE A 491 16.80 -9.70 -6.04
C ILE A 491 16.36 -9.18 -4.67
N ILE A 492 16.97 -9.69 -3.59
CA ILE A 492 16.70 -9.26 -2.21
C ILE A 492 18.02 -8.85 -1.54
N LYS A 493 18.23 -7.53 -1.40
CA LYS A 493 19.48 -6.97 -0.85
C LYS A 493 19.56 -7.23 0.66
N PRO A 494 20.76 -7.46 1.25
CA PRO A 494 20.88 -7.94 2.64
C PRO A 494 20.21 -7.10 3.72
N ALA A 495 20.10 -5.78 3.56
CA ALA A 495 19.43 -4.90 4.52
C ALA A 495 17.90 -5.08 4.55
N ASP A 496 17.32 -5.53 3.43
CA ASP A 496 15.88 -5.46 3.16
C ASP A 496 15.17 -6.78 3.44
N ARG A 497 15.92 -7.83 3.86
CA ARG A 497 15.47 -9.21 4.07
C ARG A 497 14.54 -9.43 5.26
N HIS A 498 14.25 -8.38 6.04
CA HIS A 498 13.35 -8.48 7.17
C HIS A 498 11.90 -8.60 6.70
N ASN A 499 11.05 -9.23 7.51
CA ASN A 499 9.61 -9.31 7.28
C ASN A 499 8.91 -8.85 8.55
N LEU A 500 8.04 -7.84 8.42
CA LEU A 500 7.37 -7.21 9.57
C LEU A 500 5.94 -7.74 9.81
N LEU A 501 5.59 -8.93 9.31
CA LEU A 501 4.24 -9.53 9.37
C LEU A 501 3.15 -8.78 8.54
N ARG A 502 3.57 -8.00 7.55
CA ARG A 502 2.73 -7.05 6.80
C ARG A 502 1.60 -7.68 5.94
N PRO A 503 0.50 -6.95 5.69
CA PRO A 503 -0.70 -7.49 5.04
C PRO A 503 -0.79 -7.31 3.53
N GLU A 504 -0.02 -6.43 2.89
CA GLU A 504 -0.48 -5.76 1.66
C GLU A 504 -0.66 -6.75 0.49
N THR A 505 0.16 -7.81 0.42
CA THR A 505 -0.07 -8.92 -0.52
C THR A 505 -1.39 -9.66 -0.24
N VAL A 506 -1.70 -10.02 1.01
CA VAL A 506 -2.94 -10.75 1.34
C VAL A 506 -4.20 -9.87 1.27
N GLU A 507 -4.08 -8.55 1.46
CA GLU A 507 -5.11 -7.56 1.09
C GLU A 507 -5.45 -7.70 -0.41
N SER A 508 -4.45 -7.62 -1.29
CA SER A 508 -4.66 -7.74 -2.74
C SER A 508 -5.25 -9.09 -3.16
N LEU A 509 -4.86 -10.19 -2.50
CA LEU A 509 -5.46 -11.51 -2.71
C LEU A 509 -6.93 -11.54 -2.29
N PHE A 510 -7.29 -10.91 -1.17
CA PHE A 510 -8.67 -10.75 -0.72
C PHE A 510 -9.53 -9.99 -1.73
N TYR A 511 -9.11 -8.80 -2.18
CA TYR A 511 -9.86 -8.01 -3.17
C TYR A 511 -10.03 -8.78 -4.49
N LEU A 512 -8.94 -9.35 -5.03
CA LEU A 512 -9.00 -10.08 -6.29
C LEU A 512 -9.84 -11.35 -6.20
N TYR A 513 -9.85 -12.07 -5.06
CA TYR A 513 -10.78 -13.17 -4.86
C TYR A 513 -12.24 -12.68 -4.83
N ARG A 514 -12.57 -11.67 -4.01
CA ARG A 514 -13.93 -11.12 -3.90
C ARG A 514 -14.46 -10.59 -5.22
N ILE A 515 -13.59 -10.05 -6.08
CA ILE A 515 -13.94 -9.47 -7.37
C ILE A 515 -14.02 -10.52 -8.50
N THR A 516 -13.13 -11.52 -8.52
CA THR A 516 -13.02 -12.46 -9.67
C THR A 516 -13.53 -13.88 -9.41
N GLY A 517 -13.76 -14.25 -8.14
CA GLY A 517 -14.12 -15.61 -7.73
C GLY A 517 -13.03 -16.68 -7.91
N ASP A 518 -11.85 -16.32 -8.43
CA ASP A 518 -10.78 -17.28 -8.78
C ASP A 518 -10.09 -17.82 -7.52
N SER A 519 -10.21 -19.12 -7.27
CA SER A 519 -9.69 -19.78 -6.08
C SER A 519 -8.16 -19.78 -5.98
N LYS A 520 -7.42 -19.46 -7.06
CA LYS A 520 -5.95 -19.34 -7.01
C LYS A 520 -5.49 -18.32 -5.96
N TYR A 521 -6.26 -17.24 -5.76
CA TYR A 521 -5.95 -16.21 -4.78
C TYR A 521 -6.08 -16.72 -3.35
N ARG A 522 -7.04 -17.62 -3.09
CA ARG A 522 -7.17 -18.32 -1.80
C ARG A 522 -6.04 -19.32 -1.58
N GLU A 523 -5.62 -20.06 -2.61
CA GLU A 523 -4.48 -20.97 -2.50
C GLU A 523 -3.17 -20.23 -2.20
N TRP A 524 -2.92 -19.09 -2.85
CA TRP A 524 -1.76 -18.24 -2.54
C TRP A 524 -1.84 -17.68 -1.12
N GLY A 525 -3.00 -17.21 -0.66
CA GLY A 525 -3.19 -16.73 0.71
C GLY A 525 -2.99 -17.83 1.77
N TRP A 526 -3.37 -19.07 1.44
CA TRP A 526 -3.14 -20.23 2.31
C TRP A 526 -1.66 -20.58 2.44
N GLN A 527 -0.91 -20.58 1.34
CA GLN A 527 0.55 -20.81 1.36
C GLN A 527 1.29 -19.75 2.19
N ILE A 528 0.86 -18.49 2.12
CA ILE A 528 1.39 -17.39 2.94
C ILE A 528 1.05 -17.61 4.42
N PHE A 529 -0.18 -18.02 4.75
CA PHE A 529 -0.59 -18.31 6.12
C PHE A 529 0.19 -19.49 6.74
N GLU A 530 0.41 -20.58 5.99
CA GLU A 530 1.24 -21.70 6.44
C GLU A 530 2.70 -21.30 6.68
N ALA A 531 3.24 -20.35 5.90
CA ALA A 531 4.57 -19.80 6.12
C ALA A 531 4.65 -18.95 7.42
N PHE A 532 3.63 -18.14 7.73
CA PHE A 532 3.55 -17.45 9.03
C PHE A 532 3.46 -18.44 10.20
N GLU A 533 2.51 -19.39 10.16
CA GLU A 533 2.35 -20.43 11.17
C GLU A 533 3.65 -21.20 11.46
N LYS A 534 4.43 -21.49 10.41
CA LYS A 534 5.66 -22.28 10.50
C LYS A 534 6.88 -21.50 10.99
N TYR A 535 7.01 -20.22 10.65
CA TYR A 535 8.25 -19.46 10.86
C TYR A 535 8.14 -18.33 11.89
N THR A 536 6.99 -17.67 12.02
CA THR A 536 6.83 -16.49 12.89
C THR A 536 6.14 -16.79 14.22
N LYS A 537 5.38 -17.89 14.33
CA LYS A 537 4.68 -18.30 15.55
C LYS A 537 5.60 -18.56 16.75
N ILE A 538 5.16 -18.13 17.94
CA ILE A 538 5.83 -18.33 19.23
C ILE A 538 4.97 -19.22 20.13
N ASP A 539 5.51 -20.32 20.64
CA ASP A 539 4.74 -21.36 21.37
C ASP A 539 4.08 -20.85 22.67
N SER A 540 4.62 -19.80 23.28
CA SER A 540 4.05 -19.16 24.49
C SER A 540 2.96 -18.12 24.20
N GLY A 541 2.61 -17.90 22.93
CA GLY A 541 1.65 -16.91 22.47
C GLY A 541 2.31 -15.81 21.63
N GLY A 542 1.56 -15.28 20.65
CA GLY A 542 2.08 -14.27 19.73
C GLY A 542 2.88 -14.82 18.53
N TYR A 543 3.26 -13.91 17.65
CA TYR A 543 4.03 -14.12 16.43
C TYR A 543 5.09 -13.02 16.32
N THR A 544 6.25 -13.28 15.73
CA THR A 544 7.34 -12.30 15.61
C THR A 544 7.72 -12.01 14.17
N SER A 545 7.94 -10.73 13.88
CA SER A 545 8.70 -10.25 12.73
C SER A 545 10.07 -10.94 12.64
N LEU A 546 10.57 -11.09 11.41
CA LEU A 546 11.83 -11.75 11.08
C LEU A 546 12.86 -10.72 10.57
N ASP A 547 14.15 -10.98 10.80
CA ASP A 547 15.24 -10.14 10.26
C ASP A 547 15.83 -10.66 8.95
N ASP A 548 15.70 -11.97 8.66
CA ASP A 548 16.12 -12.55 7.38
C ASP A 548 15.19 -13.70 6.93
N VAL A 549 14.38 -13.47 5.90
CA VAL A 549 13.50 -14.48 5.23
C VAL A 549 14.24 -15.45 4.29
N THR A 550 15.52 -15.20 4.01
CA THR A 550 16.30 -15.94 3.02
C THR A 550 17.03 -17.16 3.60
N VAL A 551 16.94 -17.37 4.92
CA VAL A 551 17.62 -18.45 5.65
C VAL A 551 16.64 -19.28 6.49
N ILE A 552 17.02 -20.53 6.78
CA ILE A 552 16.29 -21.42 7.69
C ILE A 552 17.29 -21.97 8.72
N PRO A 553 17.00 -21.92 10.04
CA PRO A 553 15.90 -21.17 10.65
C PRO A 553 16.09 -19.64 10.47
N PRO A 554 15.00 -18.86 10.30
CA PRO A 554 15.10 -17.41 10.16
C PRO A 554 15.45 -16.74 11.49
N GLN A 555 16.12 -15.59 11.41
CA GLN A 555 16.37 -14.73 12.57
C GLN A 555 15.09 -13.94 12.93
N ARG A 556 14.86 -13.71 14.23
CA ARG A 556 13.60 -13.19 14.79
C ARG A 556 13.85 -11.85 15.53
N ARG A 557 13.01 -10.84 15.24
CA ARG A 557 13.19 -9.43 15.63
C ARG A 557 12.56 -9.04 16.99
N ASP A 558 11.93 -9.98 17.68
CA ASP A 558 11.20 -9.80 18.95
C ASP A 558 10.12 -8.70 18.91
N LYS A 559 9.24 -8.74 17.91
CA LYS A 559 8.11 -7.81 17.82
C LYS A 559 6.92 -8.41 17.08
N MET A 560 5.72 -8.22 17.61
CA MET A 560 4.45 -8.42 16.91
C MET A 560 3.88 -7.05 16.59
N GLU A 561 3.80 -6.72 15.30
CA GLU A 561 3.19 -5.48 14.81
C GLU A 561 1.66 -5.54 14.95
N THR A 562 1.01 -4.41 15.19
CA THR A 562 -0.44 -4.37 15.50
C THR A 562 -1.29 -4.78 14.30
N PHE A 563 -0.88 -4.39 13.09
CA PHE A 563 -1.45 -4.81 11.81
C PHE A 563 -1.41 -6.32 11.55
N PHE A 564 -0.62 -7.13 12.28
CA PHE A 564 -0.75 -8.58 12.14
C PHE A 564 -2.13 -9.08 12.61
N LEU A 565 -2.64 -8.51 13.70
CA LEU A 565 -3.99 -8.75 14.22
C LEU A 565 -5.04 -7.89 13.52
N GLY A 566 -4.73 -6.62 13.21
CA GLY A 566 -5.66 -5.69 12.56
C GLY A 566 -5.90 -5.97 11.08
N GLU A 567 -4.89 -6.43 10.34
CA GLU A 567 -4.93 -6.50 8.88
C GLU A 567 -4.60 -7.90 8.35
N THR A 568 -3.42 -8.44 8.66
CA THR A 568 -2.91 -9.66 8.00
C THR A 568 -3.83 -10.84 8.27
N LEU A 569 -4.20 -11.10 9.53
CA LEU A 569 -5.16 -12.15 9.86
C LEU A 569 -6.61 -11.80 9.47
N LYS A 570 -6.98 -10.50 9.42
CA LYS A 570 -8.31 -10.05 8.97
C LYS A 570 -8.53 -10.35 7.49
N TYR A 571 -7.62 -9.95 6.62
CA TYR A 571 -7.71 -10.20 5.18
C TYR A 571 -7.62 -11.69 4.83
N ILE A 572 -6.75 -12.47 5.48
CA ILE A 572 -6.68 -13.93 5.26
C ILE A 572 -8.00 -14.61 5.71
N TYR A 573 -8.60 -14.18 6.82
CA TYR A 573 -9.90 -14.70 7.28
C TYR A 573 -11.06 -14.34 6.34
N LEU A 574 -11.09 -13.11 5.83
CA LEU A 574 -12.10 -12.62 4.87
C LEU A 574 -11.91 -13.18 3.45
N LEU A 575 -10.68 -13.58 3.08
CA LEU A 575 -10.34 -14.26 1.83
C LEU A 575 -10.94 -15.67 1.79
N PHE A 576 -10.85 -16.44 2.87
CA PHE A 576 -11.40 -17.80 2.96
C PHE A 576 -12.91 -17.84 3.27
N GLY A 577 -13.44 -16.85 3.97
CA GLY A 577 -14.86 -16.75 4.31
C GLY A 577 -15.80 -16.30 3.20
N ASN A 578 -17.08 -16.19 3.53
CA ASN A 578 -18.15 -15.80 2.61
C ASN A 578 -17.94 -14.42 1.98
N SER A 579 -18.31 -14.28 0.70
CA SER A 579 -18.29 -13.00 -0.01
C SER A 579 -19.35 -11.99 0.50
N THR A 580 -20.38 -12.45 1.22
CA THR A 580 -21.35 -11.56 1.88
C THR A 580 -20.85 -10.96 3.20
N THR A 581 -19.74 -11.44 3.77
CA THR A 581 -19.18 -10.87 5.00
C THR A 581 -18.30 -9.69 4.66
N ILE A 582 -18.75 -8.48 5.01
CA ILE A 582 -18.18 -7.19 4.59
C ILE A 582 -18.11 -7.09 3.05
N PRO A 583 -19.25 -6.85 2.36
CA PRO A 583 -19.30 -6.76 0.91
C PRO A 583 -18.73 -5.44 0.39
N LEU A 584 -17.98 -5.52 -0.72
CA LEU A 584 -17.18 -4.40 -1.25
C LEU A 584 -17.99 -3.29 -1.94
N ASP A 585 -19.28 -3.52 -2.25
CA ASP A 585 -20.18 -2.47 -2.74
C ASP A 585 -20.95 -1.72 -1.64
N GLU A 586 -20.83 -2.16 -0.37
CA GLU A 586 -21.36 -1.47 0.83
C GLU A 586 -20.26 -0.91 1.75
N TYR A 587 -19.04 -1.47 1.72
CA TYR A 587 -17.92 -1.10 2.61
C TYR A 587 -16.64 -0.71 1.87
N VAL A 588 -15.86 0.18 2.48
CA VAL A 588 -14.48 0.51 2.10
C VAL A 588 -13.59 0.33 3.33
N PHE A 589 -12.58 -0.53 3.23
CA PHE A 589 -11.55 -0.68 4.26
C PHE A 589 -10.63 0.54 4.25
N ASN A 590 -10.32 1.12 5.39
CA ASN A 590 -9.27 2.14 5.50
C ASN A 590 -7.86 1.54 5.26
N THR A 591 -6.78 2.32 5.38
CA THR A 591 -5.40 1.84 5.14
C THR A 591 -4.87 0.89 6.23
N GLU A 592 -5.63 0.66 7.30
CA GLU A 592 -5.33 -0.23 8.43
C GLU A 592 -6.42 -1.33 8.53
N ALA A 593 -6.97 -1.73 7.38
CA ALA A 593 -8.02 -2.72 7.21
C ALA A 593 -9.29 -2.53 8.07
N HIS A 594 -9.63 -1.32 8.51
CA HIS A 594 -10.88 -1.07 9.25
C HIS A 594 -12.04 -0.79 8.27
N PRO A 595 -13.08 -1.66 8.17
CA PRO A 595 -14.19 -1.46 7.26
C PRO A 595 -15.10 -0.31 7.70
N ILE A 596 -15.12 0.76 6.90
CA ILE A 596 -15.98 1.92 7.03
C ILE A 596 -17.11 1.81 5.99
N PRO A 597 -18.39 2.05 6.34
CA PRO A 597 -19.48 1.96 5.38
C PRO A 597 -19.40 3.06 4.31
N ILE A 598 -19.90 2.75 3.13
CA ILE A 598 -20.15 3.70 2.05
C ILE A 598 -21.35 4.57 2.42
N ILE A 599 -21.19 5.89 2.32
CA ILE A 599 -22.18 6.86 2.80
C ILE A 599 -23.19 7.14 1.68
N SER A 600 -24.27 6.36 1.64
CA SER A 600 -25.41 6.62 0.77
C SER A 600 -26.17 7.87 1.25
N ARG A 601 -25.89 9.03 0.63
CA ARG A 601 -26.74 10.21 0.78
C ARG A 601 -27.93 10.09 -0.17
N SER A 602 -29.15 10.29 0.34
CA SER A 602 -30.32 10.50 -0.51
C SER A 602 -30.13 11.82 -1.28
N VAL A 603 -30.15 11.74 -2.61
CA VAL A 603 -30.04 12.88 -3.54
C VAL A 603 -31.40 13.56 -3.70
#